data_AF-A0A2N8THW7-F1
#
_entry.id   AF-A0A2N8THW7-F1
#
_cell.length_a   1.000
_cell.length_b   1.000
_cell.length_c   1.000
_cell.angle_alpha   90.00
_cell.angle_beta   90.00
_cell.angle_gamma   90.00
#
_symmetry.space_group_name_H-M   'P 1'
#
loop_
_entity.id
_entity.type
_entity.pdbx_description
1 polymer ?
#
loop_
_entity_poly.entity_id
_entity_poly.type
_entity_poly.pdbx_seq_one_letter_code
_entity_poly.pdbx_strand_id
1 'polypeptide(L)'
;MTETIARPPRYIAYVPLTDLTPAPRNPKRHELELLIDAIRMHGLVEVPVADERTQFVLHGHGRREALIEMQNRGMALPGGVVLDEDGGWLVPVLRGWSSKSDAEAEALAIKLNRLPGEGGWDPREFATVLEDLATNAAELFDSLAIPADEMDKLFSQVDPETLPGGLREDEPPTLHLPDDGDRGDGLSPDDDGRAAHTTCPACGHLFNTGR
;
A
#
# COMPACT_ATOMS: atom_id res chain seq x y z
N MET A 1 0.72 -45.09 6.94
CA MET A 1 0.92 -44.95 5.49
C MET A 1 0.82 -43.46 5.21
N THR A 2 1.95 -42.80 5.04
CA THR A 2 1.99 -41.36 4.78
C THR A 2 1.68 -41.18 3.30
N GLU A 3 0.45 -40.80 3.00
CA GLU A 3 0.02 -40.49 1.64
C GLU A 3 0.89 -39.33 1.14
N THR A 4 1.82 -39.64 0.23
CA THR A 4 2.63 -38.61 -0.41
C THR A 4 1.71 -37.86 -1.34
N ILE A 5 1.21 -36.70 -0.91
CA ILE A 5 0.50 -35.79 -1.81
C ILE A 5 1.46 -35.51 -2.97
N ALA A 6 1.08 -35.93 -4.17
CA ALA A 6 1.83 -35.61 -5.38
C ALA A 6 2.03 -34.09 -5.43
N ARG A 7 3.26 -33.66 -5.77
CA ARG A 7 3.63 -32.24 -5.81
C ARG A 7 2.52 -31.45 -6.52
N PRO A 8 1.98 -30.37 -5.92
CA PRO A 8 0.89 -29.61 -6.52
C PRO A 8 1.33 -29.13 -7.91
N PRO A 9 0.42 -29.14 -8.89
CA PRO A 9 0.76 -28.81 -10.28
C PRO A 9 1.25 -27.37 -10.42
N ARG A 10 0.84 -26.47 -9.52
CA ARG A 10 1.36 -25.10 -9.40
C ARG A 10 2.20 -24.96 -8.14
N TYR A 11 3.30 -24.23 -8.24
CA TYR A 11 4.25 -24.01 -7.14
C TYR A 11 4.97 -22.68 -7.30
N ILE A 12 5.58 -22.19 -6.22
CA ILE A 12 6.50 -21.05 -6.27
C ILE A 12 7.93 -21.59 -6.30
N ALA A 13 8.76 -21.06 -7.19
CA ALA A 13 10.19 -21.32 -7.22
C ALA A 13 10.97 -20.01 -7.20
N TYR A 14 12.08 -19.99 -6.48
CA TYR A 14 13.02 -18.88 -6.49
C TYR A 14 14.01 -19.09 -7.64
N VAL A 15 14.10 -18.12 -8.54
CA VAL A 15 14.98 -18.16 -9.72
C VAL A 15 15.78 -16.87 -9.83
N PRO A 16 16.98 -16.88 -10.42
CA PRO A 16 17.75 -15.66 -10.63
C PRO A 16 16.94 -14.60 -11.38
N LEU A 17 17.01 -13.35 -10.93
CA LEU A 17 16.37 -12.20 -11.58
C LEU A 17 16.77 -12.09 -13.06
N THR A 18 18.02 -12.44 -13.38
CA THR A 18 18.58 -12.46 -14.73
C THR A 18 17.93 -13.50 -15.64
N ASP A 19 17.39 -14.58 -15.06
CA ASP A 19 16.83 -15.71 -15.80
C ASP A 19 15.33 -15.49 -16.11
N LEU A 20 14.71 -14.48 -15.51
CA LEU A 20 13.36 -14.05 -15.84
C LEU A 20 13.34 -13.48 -17.24
N THR A 21 13.03 -14.30 -18.24
CA THR A 21 13.02 -13.85 -19.63
C THR A 21 11.66 -13.21 -19.95
N PRO A 22 11.58 -11.94 -20.37
CA PRO A 22 10.31 -11.31 -20.71
C PRO A 22 9.70 -11.92 -21.97
N ALA A 23 8.39 -11.77 -22.13
CA ALA A 23 7.72 -12.15 -23.38
C ALA A 23 8.23 -11.27 -24.54
N PRO A 24 8.37 -11.79 -25.77
CA PRO A 24 8.88 -11.02 -26.92
C PRO A 24 8.05 -9.77 -27.25
N ARG A 25 6.78 -9.77 -26.85
CA ARG A 25 5.86 -8.65 -27.03
C ARG A 25 5.12 -8.39 -25.71
N ASN A 26 5.21 -7.16 -25.21
CA ASN A 26 4.42 -6.68 -24.08
C ASN A 26 3.85 -5.29 -24.43
N PRO A 27 2.54 -5.17 -24.70
CA PRO A 27 1.93 -3.89 -25.03
C PRO A 27 1.70 -2.97 -23.81
N LYS A 28 1.83 -3.48 -22.58
CA LYS A 28 1.59 -2.69 -21.37
C LYS A 28 2.83 -1.87 -21.00
N ARG A 29 2.63 -0.58 -20.71
CA ARG A 29 3.64 0.29 -20.09
C ARG A 29 3.61 0.12 -18.58
N HIS A 30 4.76 0.30 -17.93
CA HIS A 30 4.88 0.19 -16.48
C HIS A 30 5.26 1.54 -15.87
N GLU A 31 4.62 1.90 -14.77
CA GLU A 31 5.02 3.03 -13.92
C GLU A 31 6.10 2.53 -12.96
N LEU A 32 7.37 2.56 -13.41
CA LEU A 32 8.47 1.92 -12.68
C LEU A 32 8.71 2.51 -11.31
N GLU A 33 8.65 3.84 -11.14
CA GLU A 33 8.88 4.45 -9.84
C GLU A 33 7.80 4.04 -8.83
N LEU A 34 6.52 3.99 -9.25
CA LEU A 34 5.44 3.50 -8.39
C LEU A 34 5.64 2.03 -8.00
N LEU A 35 6.11 1.19 -8.93
CA LEU A 35 6.42 -0.21 -8.62
C LEU A 35 7.61 -0.35 -7.67
N ILE A 36 8.65 0.46 -7.85
CA ILE A 36 9.82 0.49 -6.96
C ILE A 36 9.39 0.92 -5.55
N ASP A 37 8.59 1.98 -5.44
CA ASP A 37 8.10 2.47 -4.15
C ASP A 37 7.23 1.42 -3.44
N ALA A 38 6.32 0.78 -4.17
CA ALA A 38 5.49 -0.30 -3.64
C ALA A 38 6.33 -1.51 -3.17
N ILE A 39 7.32 -1.94 -3.96
CA ILE A 39 8.21 -3.06 -3.60
C ILE A 39 9.11 -2.69 -2.42
N ARG A 40 9.60 -1.46 -2.35
CA ARG A 40 10.38 -0.96 -1.22
C ARG A 40 9.56 -0.98 0.07
N MET A 41 8.29 -0.53 0.00
CA MET A 41 7.43 -0.39 1.17
C MET A 41 6.86 -1.73 1.67
N HIS A 42 6.46 -2.62 0.74
CA HIS A 42 5.71 -3.83 1.07
C HIS A 42 6.44 -5.14 0.74
N GLY A 43 7.61 -5.06 0.12
CA GLY A 43 8.26 -6.21 -0.51
C GLY A 43 7.59 -6.62 -1.81
N LEU A 44 8.11 -7.68 -2.42
CA LEU A 44 7.54 -8.31 -3.60
C LEU A 44 6.37 -9.23 -3.20
N VAL A 45 5.17 -8.65 -3.09
CA VAL A 45 3.95 -9.40 -2.72
C VAL A 45 3.37 -10.17 -3.90
N GLU A 46 3.18 -9.51 -5.04
CA GLU A 46 2.68 -10.16 -6.25
C GLU A 46 3.86 -10.63 -7.10
N VAL A 47 3.91 -11.93 -7.40
CA VAL A 47 5.06 -12.57 -8.02
C VAL A 47 4.90 -12.70 -9.53
N PRO A 48 6.00 -12.65 -10.31
CA PRO A 48 5.95 -12.98 -11.73
C PRO A 48 5.38 -14.38 -11.98
N VAL A 49 4.70 -14.54 -13.11
CA VAL A 49 4.16 -15.84 -13.56
C VAL A 49 4.93 -16.26 -14.80
N ALA A 50 5.45 -17.48 -14.82
CA ALA A 50 6.11 -18.05 -16.00
C ALA A 50 5.24 -19.10 -16.68
N ASP A 51 5.32 -19.15 -18.00
CA ASP A 51 4.73 -20.20 -18.82
C ASP A 51 5.76 -21.32 -19.03
N GLU A 52 5.43 -22.54 -18.59
CA GLU A 52 6.32 -23.70 -18.71
C GLU A 52 6.59 -24.10 -20.16
N ARG A 53 5.71 -23.79 -21.12
CA ARG A 53 5.96 -24.13 -22.54
C ARG A 53 7.01 -23.21 -23.15
N THR A 54 6.90 -21.92 -22.89
CA THR A 54 7.74 -20.88 -23.53
C THR A 54 8.93 -20.47 -22.68
N GLN A 55 8.91 -20.77 -21.39
CA GLN A 55 9.84 -20.28 -20.36
C GLN A 55 9.88 -18.75 -20.24
N PHE A 56 8.92 -18.05 -20.85
CA PHE A 56 8.79 -16.61 -20.71
C PHE A 56 7.92 -16.23 -19.52
N VAL A 57 8.25 -15.08 -18.94
CA VAL A 57 7.38 -14.40 -17.99
C VAL A 57 6.14 -13.92 -18.75
N LEU A 58 4.99 -14.43 -18.33
CA LEU A 58 3.67 -14.11 -18.82
C LEU A 58 3.12 -12.85 -18.14
N HIS A 59 3.44 -12.67 -16.85
CA HIS A 59 2.95 -11.59 -16.01
C HIS A 59 4.02 -11.15 -15.01
N GLY A 60 4.02 -9.87 -14.66
CA GLY A 60 5.01 -9.28 -13.75
C GLY A 60 6.23 -8.68 -14.44
N HIS A 61 6.15 -8.30 -15.73
CA HIS A 61 7.23 -7.62 -16.45
C HIS A 61 7.67 -6.32 -15.75
N GLY A 62 6.73 -5.48 -15.34
CA GLY A 62 7.05 -4.25 -14.60
C GLY A 62 7.76 -4.51 -13.28
N ARG A 63 7.43 -5.61 -12.58
CA ARG A 63 8.10 -5.99 -11.32
C ARG A 63 9.52 -6.46 -11.56
N ARG A 64 9.73 -7.25 -12.62
CA ARG A 64 11.07 -7.62 -13.06
C ARG A 64 11.89 -6.37 -13.40
N GLU A 65 11.34 -5.44 -14.18
CA GLU A 65 12.02 -4.19 -14.54
C GLU A 65 12.34 -3.33 -13.30
N ALA A 66 11.38 -3.19 -12.37
CA ALA A 66 11.59 -2.51 -11.10
C ALA A 66 12.70 -3.16 -10.27
N LEU A 67 12.72 -4.49 -10.12
CA LEU A 67 13.76 -5.19 -9.37
C LEU A 67 15.15 -5.02 -10.01
N ILE A 68 15.25 -5.06 -11.34
CA ILE A 68 16.51 -4.79 -12.05
C ILE A 68 16.98 -3.37 -11.76
N GLU A 69 16.06 -2.40 -11.82
CA GLU A 69 16.39 -1.01 -11.54
C GLU A 69 16.80 -0.80 -10.08
N MET A 70 16.10 -1.42 -9.12
CA MET A 70 16.48 -1.40 -7.71
C MET A 70 17.88 -1.98 -7.48
N GLN A 71 18.20 -3.11 -8.11
CA GLN A 71 19.51 -3.73 -8.03
C GLN A 71 20.59 -2.83 -8.64
N ASN A 72 20.34 -2.23 -9.81
CA ASN A 72 21.25 -1.29 -10.47
C ASN A 72 21.51 -0.03 -9.61
N ARG A 73 20.48 0.45 -8.90
CA ARG A 73 20.56 1.57 -7.96
C ARG A 73 21.23 1.22 -6.63
N GLY A 74 21.56 -0.06 -6.39
CA GLY A 74 22.13 -0.52 -5.12
C GLY A 74 21.16 -0.40 -3.94
N MET A 75 19.86 -0.52 -4.20
CA MET A 75 18.84 -0.48 -3.15
C MET A 75 18.90 -1.73 -2.25
N ALA A 76 18.32 -1.61 -1.05
CA ALA A 76 18.22 -2.73 -0.12
C ALA A 76 17.40 -3.89 -0.72
N LEU A 77 17.74 -5.12 -0.33
CA LEU A 77 17.02 -6.33 -0.75
C LEU A 77 15.55 -6.25 -0.30
N PRO A 78 14.57 -6.28 -1.22
CA PRO A 78 13.16 -6.19 -0.85
C PRO A 78 12.68 -7.47 -0.16
N GLY A 79 11.68 -7.34 0.71
CA GLY A 79 10.98 -8.50 1.28
C GLY A 79 10.47 -9.43 0.19
N GLY A 80 10.59 -10.75 0.40
CA GLY A 80 10.19 -11.76 -0.59
C GLY A 80 11.22 -12.04 -1.68
N VAL A 81 12.32 -11.29 -1.77
CA VAL A 81 13.49 -11.61 -2.61
C VAL A 81 14.60 -12.15 -1.70
N VAL A 82 15.36 -13.14 -2.16
CA VAL A 82 16.48 -13.71 -1.38
C VAL A 82 17.79 -13.56 -2.15
N LEU A 83 18.92 -13.59 -1.43
CA LEU A 83 20.25 -13.64 -2.05
C LEU A 83 20.62 -15.08 -2.37
N ASP A 84 21.26 -15.30 -3.51
CA ASP A 84 22.05 -16.51 -3.75
C ASP A 84 23.44 -16.42 -3.10
N GLU A 85 24.24 -17.47 -3.27
CA GLU A 85 25.60 -17.58 -2.70
C GLU A 85 26.58 -16.54 -3.29
N ASP A 86 26.31 -16.03 -4.50
CA ASP A 86 27.13 -15.05 -5.21
C ASP A 86 26.63 -13.60 -5.01
N GLY A 87 25.56 -13.39 -4.23
CA GLY A 87 24.94 -12.09 -3.99
C GLY A 87 23.94 -11.65 -5.08
N GLY A 88 23.60 -12.54 -6.02
CA GLY A 88 22.52 -12.35 -6.97
C GLY A 88 21.14 -12.42 -6.32
N TRP A 89 20.16 -11.77 -6.94
CA TRP A 89 18.79 -11.74 -6.42
C TRP A 89 17.99 -12.91 -6.98
N LEU A 90 17.50 -13.77 -6.09
CA LEU A 90 16.54 -14.82 -6.41
C LEU A 90 15.12 -14.33 -6.13
N VAL A 91 14.29 -14.41 -7.17
CA VAL A 91 12.94 -13.88 -7.19
C VAL A 91 11.94 -15.03 -7.17
N PRO A 92 10.90 -15.00 -6.31
CA PRO A 92 9.84 -16.00 -6.34
C PRO A 92 9.03 -15.84 -7.63
N VAL A 93 8.74 -16.97 -8.28
CA VAL A 93 7.96 -17.04 -9.51
C VAL A 93 6.90 -18.11 -9.37
N LEU A 94 5.67 -17.79 -9.77
CA LEU A 94 4.62 -18.79 -9.92
C LEU A 94 4.89 -19.64 -11.17
N ARG A 95 5.02 -20.95 -10.95
CA ARG A 95 5.37 -21.99 -11.93
C ARG A 95 4.26 -23.02 -12.05
N GLY A 96 4.35 -23.86 -13.09
CA GLY A 96 3.49 -25.01 -13.30
C GLY A 96 2.25 -24.77 -14.18
N TRP A 97 2.12 -23.59 -14.79
CA TRP A 97 1.14 -23.36 -15.86
C TRP A 97 1.84 -23.43 -17.21
N SER A 98 1.20 -24.09 -18.18
CA SER A 98 1.72 -24.23 -19.54
C SER A 98 0.65 -23.78 -20.53
N SER A 99 0.98 -22.85 -21.41
CA SER A 99 0.11 -22.49 -22.53
C SER A 99 0.01 -23.65 -23.54
N LYS A 100 -1.12 -23.75 -24.23
CA LYS A 100 -1.36 -24.68 -25.35
C LYS A 100 -0.86 -24.11 -26.67
N SER A 101 -0.73 -22.79 -26.77
CA SER A 101 -0.26 -22.07 -27.96
C SER A 101 0.26 -20.68 -27.60
N ASP A 102 1.00 -20.06 -28.52
CA ASP A 102 1.48 -18.68 -28.35
C ASP A 102 0.32 -17.69 -28.24
N ALA A 103 -0.76 -17.92 -28.99
CA ALA A 103 -1.98 -17.12 -28.91
C ALA A 103 -2.65 -17.21 -27.52
N GLU A 104 -2.63 -18.38 -26.87
CA GLU A 104 -3.17 -18.52 -25.50
C GLU A 104 -2.28 -17.79 -24.48
N ALA A 105 -0.95 -17.90 -24.61
CA ALA A 105 -0.02 -17.17 -23.77
C ALA A 105 -0.23 -15.65 -23.89
N GLU A 106 -0.31 -15.12 -25.11
CA GLU A 106 -0.54 -13.70 -25.34
C GLU A 106 -1.92 -13.23 -24.84
N ALA A 107 -2.98 -14.01 -25.10
CA ALA A 107 -4.31 -13.69 -24.61
C ALA A 107 -4.37 -13.69 -23.08
N LEU A 108 -3.69 -14.64 -22.42
CA LEU A 108 -3.65 -14.68 -20.97
C LEU A 108 -2.82 -13.53 -20.39
N ALA A 109 -1.66 -13.21 -20.99
CA ALA A 109 -0.85 -12.06 -20.58
C ALA A 109 -1.66 -10.76 -20.62
N ILE A 110 -2.46 -10.54 -21.68
CA ILE A 110 -3.37 -9.39 -21.77
C ILE A 110 -4.44 -9.44 -20.67
N LYS A 111 -5.08 -10.60 -20.44
CA LYS A 111 -6.12 -10.75 -19.42
C LYS A 111 -5.61 -10.46 -18.01
N LEU A 112 -4.46 -11.00 -17.63
CA LEU A 112 -3.86 -10.77 -16.31
C LEU A 112 -3.53 -9.29 -16.06
N ASN A 113 -3.26 -8.55 -17.12
CA ASN A 113 -3.02 -7.12 -17.06
C ASN A 113 -4.28 -6.24 -17.12
N ARG A 114 -5.36 -6.78 -17.68
CA ARG A 114 -6.64 -6.06 -17.89
C ARG A 114 -7.57 -6.20 -16.68
N LEU A 115 -7.68 -7.40 -16.14
CA LEU A 115 -8.70 -7.76 -15.15
C LEU A 115 -8.57 -7.04 -13.80
N PRO A 116 -7.37 -6.81 -13.22
CA PRO A 116 -7.27 -6.20 -11.89
C PRO A 116 -7.93 -4.81 -11.74
N GLY A 117 -8.14 -4.08 -12.84
CA GLY A 117 -8.80 -2.76 -12.81
C GLY A 117 -10.24 -2.74 -13.33
N GLU A 118 -10.81 -3.86 -13.79
CA GLU A 118 -12.13 -3.86 -14.45
C GLU A 118 -13.32 -3.89 -13.50
N GLY A 119 -13.14 -4.36 -12.27
CA GLY A 119 -14.22 -4.47 -11.30
C GLY A 119 -14.67 -3.13 -10.72
N GLY A 120 -13.83 -2.09 -10.83
CA GLY A 120 -14.00 -0.86 -10.09
C GLY A 120 -13.96 -1.06 -8.57
N TRP A 121 -14.33 -0.01 -7.84
CA TRP A 121 -14.47 -0.02 -6.39
C TRP A 121 -15.93 0.20 -6.02
N ASP A 122 -16.39 -0.40 -4.93
CA ASP A 122 -17.62 0.08 -4.27
C ASP A 122 -17.33 1.47 -3.68
N PRO A 123 -18.02 2.54 -4.10
CA PRO A 123 -17.64 3.90 -3.70
C PRO A 123 -17.69 4.12 -2.19
N ARG A 124 -18.68 3.54 -1.50
CA ARG A 124 -18.88 3.76 -0.07
C ARG A 124 -17.86 3.00 0.76
N GLU A 125 -17.64 1.73 0.45
CA GLU A 125 -16.63 0.91 1.12
C GLU A 125 -15.23 1.49 0.89
N PHE A 126 -14.94 1.93 -0.34
CA PHE A 126 -13.66 2.54 -0.66
C PHE A 126 -13.42 3.85 0.09
N ALA A 127 -14.41 4.76 0.13
CA ALA A 127 -14.30 6.01 0.89
C ALA A 127 -14.08 5.75 2.38
N THR A 128 -14.74 4.74 2.95
CA THR A 128 -14.56 4.35 4.36
C THR A 128 -13.13 3.89 4.64
N VAL A 129 -12.57 3.03 3.78
CA VAL A 129 -11.18 2.57 3.92
C VAL A 129 -10.18 3.74 3.77
N LEU A 130 -10.44 4.67 2.85
CA LEU A 130 -9.61 5.85 2.66
C LEU A 130 -9.62 6.77 3.88
N GLU A 131 -10.78 7.00 4.50
CA GLU A 131 -10.91 7.79 5.74
C GLU A 131 -10.15 7.13 6.90
N ASP A 132 -10.28 5.82 7.05
CA ASP A 132 -9.57 5.06 8.08
C ASP A 132 -8.05 5.14 7.89
N LEU A 133 -7.56 5.01 6.65
CA LEU A 133 -6.14 5.13 6.32
C LEU A 133 -5.63 6.56 6.54
N ALA A 134 -6.39 7.58 6.12
CA ALA A 134 -6.02 8.98 6.32
C ALA A 134 -5.92 9.33 7.81
N THR A 135 -6.79 8.75 8.64
CA THR A 135 -6.85 9.00 10.08
C THR A 135 -5.78 8.23 10.86
N ASN A 136 -5.59 6.95 10.55
CA ASN A 136 -4.81 6.03 11.38
C ASN A 136 -3.47 5.61 10.78
N ALA A 137 -3.25 5.85 9.49
CA ALA A 137 -2.09 5.36 8.75
C ALA A 137 -1.69 6.29 7.59
N ALA A 138 -1.45 7.57 7.89
CA ALA A 138 -1.17 8.61 6.89
C ALA A 138 -0.06 8.24 5.89
N GLU A 139 1.04 7.59 6.33
CA GLU A 139 2.10 7.14 5.41
C GLU A 139 1.61 6.09 4.39
N LEU A 140 0.70 5.20 4.78
CA LEU A 140 0.09 4.22 3.88
C LEU A 140 -0.91 4.90 2.94
N PHE A 141 -1.67 5.86 3.43
CA PHE A 141 -2.56 6.67 2.62
C PHE A 141 -1.79 7.41 1.51
N ASP A 142 -0.68 8.04 1.85
CA ASP A 142 0.17 8.76 0.89
C ASP A 142 0.81 7.82 -0.16
N SER A 143 1.01 6.54 0.19
CA SER A 143 1.57 5.52 -0.71
C SER A 143 0.60 4.97 -1.77
N LEU A 144 -0.69 5.26 -1.67
CA LEU A 144 -1.72 4.67 -2.55
C LEU A 144 -1.54 5.06 -4.03
N ALA A 145 -0.78 6.12 -4.30
CA ALA A 145 -0.49 6.64 -5.64
C ALA A 145 -1.76 6.92 -6.48
N ILE A 146 -2.85 7.30 -5.79
CA ILE A 146 -4.10 7.72 -6.42
C ILE A 146 -3.98 9.21 -6.76
N PRO A 147 -4.14 9.61 -8.03
CA PRO A 147 -4.16 11.02 -8.43
C PRO A 147 -5.25 11.81 -7.70
N ALA A 148 -4.97 13.07 -7.35
CA ALA A 148 -5.93 13.92 -6.62
C ALA A 148 -7.28 14.06 -7.35
N ASP A 149 -7.27 14.17 -8.69
CA ASP A 149 -8.50 14.29 -9.47
C ASP A 149 -9.31 12.98 -9.53
N GLU A 150 -8.65 11.83 -9.36
CA GLU A 150 -9.32 10.54 -9.20
C GLU A 150 -9.94 10.45 -7.80
N MET A 151 -9.20 10.85 -6.78
CA MET A 151 -9.67 10.94 -5.40
C MET A 151 -10.93 11.81 -5.28
N ASP A 152 -10.94 12.98 -5.91
CA ASP A 152 -12.10 13.89 -5.95
C ASP A 152 -13.32 13.24 -6.63
N LYS A 153 -13.10 12.55 -7.76
CA LYS A 153 -14.18 11.83 -8.47
C LYS A 153 -14.76 10.71 -7.61
N LEU A 154 -13.94 10.01 -6.84
CA LEU A 154 -14.38 8.95 -5.96
C LEU A 154 -15.21 9.50 -4.79
N PHE A 155 -14.73 10.55 -4.11
CA PHE A 155 -15.47 11.17 -3.02
C PHE A 155 -16.77 11.84 -3.47
N SER A 156 -16.83 12.37 -4.70
CA SER A 156 -18.08 12.94 -5.24
C SER A 156 -19.23 11.94 -5.40
N GLN A 157 -18.95 10.63 -5.32
CA GLN A 157 -19.96 9.57 -5.44
C GLN A 157 -20.59 9.18 -4.09
N VAL A 158 -20.10 9.71 -2.97
CA VAL A 158 -20.54 9.36 -1.62
C VAL A 158 -21.03 10.61 -0.91
N ASP A 159 -22.14 10.50 -0.19
CA ASP A 159 -22.61 11.55 0.70
C ASP A 159 -21.73 11.56 1.98
N PRO A 160 -20.95 12.62 2.23
CA PRO A 160 -20.00 12.67 3.35
C PRO A 160 -20.69 12.57 4.72
N GLU A 161 -21.97 12.95 4.84
CA GLU A 161 -22.72 12.83 6.11
C GLU A 161 -23.06 11.36 6.46
N THR A 162 -22.91 10.45 5.50
CA THR A 162 -23.20 9.02 5.67
C THR A 162 -21.97 8.15 5.95
N LEU A 163 -20.79 8.78 6.02
CA LEU A 163 -19.52 8.16 6.37
C LEU A 163 -19.32 8.09 7.90
N PRO A 164 -18.51 7.14 8.41
CA PRO A 164 -18.30 6.94 9.85
C PRO A 164 -17.73 8.16 10.61
N GLY A 165 -17.03 9.08 9.93
CA GLY A 165 -16.56 10.36 10.49
C GLY A 165 -17.30 11.60 9.99
N GLY A 166 -18.42 11.44 9.27
CA GLY A 166 -19.25 12.54 8.83
C GLY A 166 -19.76 13.38 10.00
N LEU A 167 -19.53 14.69 9.98
CA LEU A 167 -20.13 15.62 10.93
C LEU A 167 -21.65 15.59 10.72
N ARG A 168 -22.36 14.82 11.55
CA ARG A 168 -23.82 14.89 11.60
C ARG A 168 -24.17 16.22 12.28
N GLU A 169 -25.03 17.03 11.67
CA GLU A 169 -25.48 18.30 12.27
C GLU A 169 -26.07 18.12 13.69
N ASP A 170 -26.51 16.90 14.01
CA ASP A 170 -27.08 16.49 15.30
C ASP A 170 -26.07 15.91 16.30
N GLU A 171 -24.79 15.75 15.93
CA GLU A 171 -23.77 15.14 16.79
C GLU A 171 -22.72 16.20 17.20
N PRO A 172 -22.60 16.55 18.50
CA PRO A 172 -21.63 17.54 18.92
C PRO A 172 -20.22 17.02 18.60
N PRO A 173 -19.33 17.86 18.04
CA PRO A 173 -17.98 17.44 17.67
C PRO A 173 -17.26 16.90 18.92
N THR A 174 -17.01 15.60 18.94
CA THR A 174 -16.17 14.96 19.95
C THR A 174 -14.73 15.29 19.62
N LEU A 175 -14.29 16.47 20.06
CA LEU A 175 -12.87 16.74 20.22
C LEU A 175 -12.33 15.75 21.25
N HIS A 176 -11.69 14.68 20.78
CA HIS A 176 -10.79 13.90 21.62
C HIS A 176 -9.57 14.78 21.96
N LEU A 177 -9.76 15.67 22.93
CA LEU A 177 -8.64 16.19 23.69
C LEU A 177 -7.99 15.01 24.43
N PRO A 178 -6.65 14.97 24.53
CA PRO A 178 -5.97 13.96 25.35
C PRO A 178 -6.56 13.99 26.75
N ASP A 179 -6.81 12.78 27.27
CA ASP A 179 -7.36 12.48 28.60
C ASP A 179 -6.46 13.08 29.68
N ASP A 180 -6.71 14.35 30.02
CA ASP A 180 -6.24 14.96 31.26
C ASP A 180 -7.14 14.40 32.37
N GLY A 181 -6.70 13.25 32.90
CA GLY A 181 -7.45 12.40 33.79
C GLY A 181 -8.23 13.11 34.90
N ASP A 182 -9.40 12.55 35.16
CA ASP A 182 -10.13 12.54 36.44
C ASP A 182 -9.75 13.65 37.43
N ARG A 183 -10.27 14.86 37.19
CA ARG A 183 -10.39 15.87 38.26
C ARG A 183 -11.75 15.71 38.93
N GLY A 184 -11.81 14.71 39.80
CA GLY A 184 -12.79 14.66 40.85
C GLY A 184 -12.82 15.98 41.63
N ASP A 185 -14.04 16.39 41.93
CA ASP A 185 -14.45 17.47 42.83
C ASP A 185 -13.44 17.69 43.98
N GLY A 186 -12.63 18.73 43.84
CA GLY A 186 -11.59 19.06 44.80
C GLY A 186 -11.01 20.44 44.55
N LEU A 187 -11.81 21.48 44.80
CA LEU A 187 -11.29 22.84 44.94
C LEU A 187 -10.31 22.85 46.11
N SER A 188 -9.01 22.95 45.80
CA SER A 188 -7.99 23.28 46.79
C SER A 188 -8.23 24.71 47.30
N PRO A 189 -8.31 24.96 48.61
CA PRO A 189 -8.74 26.24 49.16
C PRO A 189 -7.69 27.37 49.07
N ASP A 190 -6.59 27.20 48.34
CA ASP A 190 -5.45 28.13 48.37
C ASP A 190 -5.19 28.90 47.05
N ASP A 191 -6.14 28.95 46.11
CA ASP A 191 -5.95 29.65 44.81
C ASP A 191 -6.71 31.00 44.67
N ASP A 192 -7.27 31.52 45.77
CA ASP A 192 -7.88 32.85 45.81
C ASP A 192 -6.80 33.95 45.79
N GLY A 193 -6.28 34.26 44.60
CA GLY A 193 -5.49 35.48 44.38
C GLY A 193 -4.42 35.44 43.31
N ARG A 194 -4.22 34.33 42.59
CA ARG A 194 -3.21 34.28 41.52
C ARG A 194 -3.79 34.81 40.21
N ALA A 195 -3.27 35.94 39.72
CA ALA A 195 -3.64 36.45 38.41
C ALA A 195 -3.34 35.38 37.34
N ALA A 196 -4.37 35.04 36.55
CA ALA A 196 -4.22 34.15 35.40
C ALA A 196 -3.24 34.80 34.41
N HIS A 197 -2.06 34.21 34.29
CA HIS A 197 -1.08 34.60 33.28
C HIS A 197 -0.95 33.48 32.28
N THR A 198 -0.99 33.85 31.01
CA THR A 198 -0.73 32.93 29.91
C THR A 198 0.66 33.21 29.38
N THR A 199 1.49 32.17 29.25
CA THR A 199 2.88 32.31 28.78
C THR A 199 2.97 31.87 27.34
N CYS A 200 3.61 32.66 26.47
CA CYS A 200 3.89 32.27 25.10
C CYS A 200 4.87 31.08 25.04
N PRO A 201 4.51 29.94 24.43
CA PRO A 201 5.39 28.77 24.37
C PRO A 201 6.60 28.98 23.43
N ALA A 202 6.57 29.98 22.55
CA ALA A 202 7.67 30.25 21.63
C ALA A 202 8.77 31.14 22.22
N CYS A 203 8.44 32.06 23.14
CA CYS A 203 9.39 33.05 23.65
C CYS A 203 9.37 33.28 25.17
N GLY A 204 8.50 32.58 25.91
CA GLY A 204 8.42 32.68 27.37
C GLY A 204 7.83 33.99 27.90
N HIS A 205 7.27 34.83 27.02
CA HIS A 205 6.67 36.10 27.44
C HIS A 205 5.35 35.87 28.20
N LEU A 206 5.19 36.54 29.34
CA LEU A 206 4.04 36.42 30.23
C LEU A 206 3.01 37.52 29.92
N PHE A 207 1.80 37.10 29.54
CA PHE A 207 0.66 38.00 29.37
C PHE A 207 -0.23 37.94 30.59
N ASN A 208 -0.50 39.08 31.20
CA ASN A 208 -1.41 39.18 32.33
C ASN A 208 -2.80 39.55 31.81
N THR A 209 -3.81 38.72 32.03
CA THR A 209 -5.19 39.04 31.63
C THR A 209 -5.82 39.98 32.65
N GLY A 210 -5.48 41.26 32.59
CA GLY A 210 -6.01 42.29 33.48
C GLY A 210 -6.56 43.49 32.69
N ARG A 211 -7.91 43.54 32.59
CA ARG A 211 -8.82 44.61 32.10
C ARG A 211 -8.47 45.36 30.82
#